data_AF-A0A518FX06-F1
#
_entry.id   AF-A0A518FX06-F1
#
_cell.length_a   1.000
_cell.length_b   1.000
_cell.length_c   1.000
_cell.angle_alpha   90.00
_cell.angle_beta   90.00
_cell.angle_gamma   90.00
#
_symmetry.space_group_name_H-M   'P 1'
#
loop_
_entity.id
_entity.type
_entity.pdbx_description
1 polymer ?
#
loop_
_entity_poly.entity_id
_entity_poly.type
_entity_poly.pdbx_seq_one_letter_code
_entity_poly.pdbx_strand_id
1 'polypeptide(L)'
;MSTPSSLYDEAVKIYESGEVEQAVEKLKEVLAADENYVLAHSASAVYYQKLGKFDEAIEHAKKVTELEPDDNFSYLQLSVICQRCGRIAEAEDALAKAHSMGQKK
;
A
#
# COMPACT_ATOMS: atom_id res chain seq x y z
N MET A 1 2.06 25.15 6.40
CA MET A 1 1.14 24.17 5.79
C MET A 1 1.92 22.87 5.70
N SER A 2 1.60 21.86 6.52
CA SER A 2 2.22 20.54 6.38
C SER A 2 1.78 19.97 5.04
N THR A 3 2.73 19.57 4.20
CA THR A 3 2.43 18.94 2.91
C THR A 3 2.10 17.46 3.12
N PRO A 4 1.30 16.82 2.23
CA PRO A 4 1.03 15.39 2.31
C PRO A 4 2.32 14.55 2.37
N SER A 5 3.36 14.98 1.65
CA SER A 5 4.70 14.37 1.71
C SER A 5 5.37 14.47 3.09
N SER A 6 5.24 15.62 3.79
CA SER A 6 5.78 15.77 5.16
C SER A 6 5.02 14.91 6.17
N LEU A 7 3.69 14.85 6.05
CA LEU A 7 2.84 14.01 6.89
C LEU A 7 3.15 12.51 6.68
N TYR A 8 3.48 12.12 5.45
CA TYR A 8 3.93 10.77 5.12
C TYR A 8 5.26 10.43 5.78
N ASP A 9 6.25 11.33 5.74
CA ASP A 9 7.54 11.14 6.41
C ASP A 9 7.38 10.96 7.93
N GLU A 10 6.49 11.76 8.55
CA GLU A 10 6.12 11.58 9.95
C GLU A 10 5.49 10.20 10.22
N ALA A 11 4.58 9.74 9.36
CA ALA A 11 3.98 8.42 9.50
C ALA A 11 5.02 7.29 9.43
N VAL A 12 5.98 7.38 8.51
CA VAL A 12 7.07 6.40 8.38
C VAL A 12 7.92 6.38 9.65
N LYS A 13 8.28 7.55 10.18
CA LYS A 13 9.08 7.66 11.41
C LYS A 13 8.38 7.07 12.64
N ILE A 14 7.07 7.28 12.75
CA ILE A 14 6.24 6.68 13.80
C ILE A 14 6.21 5.15 13.65
N TYR A 15 6.06 4.66 12.42
CA TYR A 15 6.12 3.23 12.12
C TYR A 15 7.49 2.61 12.50
N GLU A 16 8.60 3.31 12.21
CA GLU A 16 9.95 2.88 12.59
C GLU A 16 10.15 2.86 14.12
N SER A 17 9.40 3.70 14.85
CA SER A 17 9.38 3.71 16.31
C SER A 17 8.57 2.54 16.91
N GLY A 18 7.89 1.75 16.07
CA GLY A 18 7.07 0.59 16.47
C GLY A 18 5.60 0.91 16.67
N GLU A 19 5.19 2.17 16.56
CA GLU A 19 3.81 2.64 16.79
C GLU A 19 2.98 2.55 15.51
N VAL A 20 2.76 1.33 15.01
CA VAL A 20 2.09 1.08 13.72
C VAL A 20 0.66 1.67 13.68
N GLU A 21 -0.07 1.65 14.79
CA GLU A 21 -1.43 2.20 14.87
C GLU A 21 -1.45 3.73 14.62
N GLN A 22 -0.55 4.47 15.28
CA GLN A 22 -0.42 5.91 15.08
C GLN A 22 0.07 6.26 13.68
N ALA A 23 0.96 5.44 13.10
CA ALA A 23 1.42 5.63 11.73
C ALA A 23 0.25 5.56 10.74
N VAL A 24 -0.69 4.63 10.95
CA VAL A 24 -1.91 4.53 10.13
C VAL A 24 -2.81 5.74 10.30
N GLU A 25 -2.95 6.29 11.51
CA GLU A 25 -3.68 7.55 11.71
C GLU A 25 -3.06 8.71 10.95
N LYS A 26 -1.72 8.82 10.97
CA LYS A 26 -1.03 9.85 10.17
C LYS A 26 -1.21 9.65 8.67
N LEU A 27 -1.18 8.41 8.17
CA LEU A 27 -1.48 8.14 6.77
C LEU A 27 -2.91 8.53 6.38
N LYS A 28 -3.89 8.42 7.30
CA LYS A 28 -5.25 8.93 7.03
C LYS A 28 -5.27 10.45 6.87
N GLU A 29 -4.44 11.19 7.61
CA GLU A 29 -4.29 12.64 7.40
C GLU A 29 -3.64 12.95 6.04
N VAL A 30 -2.66 12.14 5.61
CA VAL A 30 -2.08 12.25 4.26
C VAL A 30 -3.17 12.06 3.20
N LEU A 31 -3.96 10.99 3.34
CA LEU A 31 -5.05 10.68 2.41
C LEU A 31 -6.21 11.68 2.47
N ALA A 32 -6.41 12.35 3.60
CA ALA A 32 -7.37 13.45 3.71
C ALA A 32 -6.90 14.72 2.97
N ALA A 33 -5.59 14.93 2.88
CA ALA A 33 -5.00 16.00 2.10
C ALA A 33 -4.89 15.64 0.61
N ASP A 34 -4.58 14.39 0.29
CA ASP A 34 -4.47 13.85 -1.06
C ASP A 34 -4.93 12.38 -1.09
N GLU A 35 -6.19 12.18 -1.50
CA GLU A 35 -6.82 10.86 -1.56
C GLU A 35 -6.19 9.93 -2.61
N ASN A 36 -5.40 10.48 -3.54
CA ASN A 36 -4.75 9.73 -4.62
C ASN A 36 -3.25 9.56 -4.35
N TYR A 37 -2.80 9.80 -3.13
CA TYR A 37 -1.38 9.69 -2.77
C TYR A 37 -0.94 8.23 -2.72
N VAL A 38 -0.41 7.75 -3.85
CA VAL A 38 0.00 6.35 -4.08
C VAL A 38 0.88 5.81 -2.95
N LEU A 39 1.88 6.59 -2.51
CA LEU A 39 2.79 6.18 -1.44
C LEU A 39 2.06 5.96 -0.10
N ALA A 40 1.04 6.75 0.21
CA ALA A 40 0.26 6.58 1.44
C ALA A 40 -0.62 5.33 1.38
N HIS A 41 -1.19 5.01 0.22
CA HIS A 41 -1.88 3.73 0.03
C HIS A 41 -0.91 2.55 0.16
N SER A 42 0.28 2.64 -0.45
CA SER A 42 1.32 1.62 -0.32
C SER A 42 1.76 1.40 1.13
N ALA A 43 2.04 2.47 1.87
CA ALA A 43 2.40 2.36 3.28
C ALA A 43 1.23 1.85 4.13
N SER A 44 -0.01 2.30 3.87
CA SER A 44 -1.20 1.82 4.57
C SER A 44 -1.35 0.31 4.41
N ALA A 45 -1.16 -0.22 3.20
CA ALA A 45 -1.22 -1.65 2.94
C ALA A 45 -0.20 -2.43 3.81
N VAL A 46 1.03 -1.95 3.89
CA VAL A 46 2.08 -2.57 4.72
C VAL A 46 1.73 -2.47 6.21
N TYR A 47 1.23 -1.33 6.66
CA TYR A 47 0.98 -1.08 8.08
C TYR A 47 -0.24 -1.85 8.58
N TYR A 48 -1.33 -1.86 7.82
CA TYR A 48 -2.49 -2.71 8.13
C TYR A 48 -2.13 -4.19 8.11
N GLN A 49 -1.29 -4.63 7.18
CA GLN A 49 -0.79 -6.01 7.17
C GLN A 49 -0.01 -6.33 8.46
N LYS A 50 0.79 -5.39 8.98
CA LYS A 50 1.51 -5.53 10.25
C LYS A 50 0.57 -5.57 11.46
N LEU A 51 -0.54 -4.85 11.41
CA LEU A 51 -1.60 -4.87 12.43
C LEU A 51 -2.47 -6.13 12.37
N GLY A 52 -2.26 -7.03 11.39
CA GLY A 52 -3.12 -8.20 11.17
C GLY A 52 -4.46 -7.86 10.50
N LYS A 53 -4.65 -6.61 10.08
CA LYS A 53 -5.83 -6.11 9.37
C LYS A 53 -5.68 -6.40 7.88
N PHE A 54 -5.79 -7.67 7.53
CA PHE A 54 -5.48 -8.16 6.19
C PHE A 54 -6.43 -7.65 5.11
N ASP A 55 -7.71 -7.47 5.41
CA ASP A 55 -8.70 -7.01 4.43
C ASP A 55 -8.43 -5.55 4.03
N GLU A 56 -8.24 -4.67 5.02
CA GLU A 56 -7.85 -3.26 4.84
C GLU A 56 -6.50 -3.16 4.08
N ALA A 57 -5.53 -4.02 4.41
CA ALA A 57 -4.25 -4.03 3.72
C ALA A 57 -4.38 -4.29 2.21
N ILE A 58 -5.23 -5.25 1.85
CA ILE A 58 -5.47 -5.62 0.46
C ILE A 58 -6.26 -4.53 -0.27
N GLU A 59 -7.26 -3.91 0.37
CA GLU A 59 -7.98 -2.77 -0.22
C GLU A 59 -7.02 -1.63 -0.58
N HIS A 60 -6.15 -1.23 0.35
CA HIS A 60 -5.17 -0.18 0.07
C HIS A 60 -4.20 -0.58 -1.03
N ALA A 61 -3.72 -1.82 -1.06
CA ALA A 61 -2.84 -2.30 -2.12
C ALA A 61 -3.53 -2.36 -3.50
N LYS A 62 -4.82 -2.72 -3.56
CA LYS A 62 -5.61 -2.66 -4.79
C LYS A 62 -5.74 -1.22 -5.28
N LYS A 63 -5.95 -0.27 -4.37
CA LYS A 63 -6.04 1.15 -4.73
C LYS A 63 -4.76 1.65 -5.40
N VAL A 64 -3.58 1.21 -4.95
CA VAL A 64 -2.30 1.49 -5.62
C VAL A 64 -2.34 1.01 -7.08
N THR A 65 -2.79 -0.21 -7.34
CA THR A 65 -2.92 -0.74 -8.71
C THR A 65 -3.98 -0.04 -9.55
N GLU A 66 -5.01 0.55 -8.94
CA GLU A 66 -6.00 1.36 -9.64
C GLU A 66 -5.47 2.75 -10.01
N LEU A 67 -4.62 3.33 -9.15
CA LEU A 67 -3.98 4.63 -9.37
C LEU A 67 -2.85 4.54 -10.39
N GLU A 68 -2.06 3.47 -10.33
CA GLU A 68 -0.92 3.20 -11.22
C GLU A 68 -1.12 1.87 -11.96
N PRO A 69 -2.11 1.79 -12.87
CA PRO A 69 -2.44 0.53 -13.55
C PRO A 69 -1.40 0.09 -14.57
N ASP A 70 -0.47 0.97 -14.96
CA ASP A 70 0.65 0.68 -15.86
C ASP A 70 1.93 0.30 -15.11
N ASP A 71 1.96 0.49 -13.79
CA ASP A 71 3.13 0.23 -12.98
C ASP A 71 3.18 -1.23 -12.54
N ASN A 72 4.21 -1.92 -13.03
CA ASN A 72 4.44 -3.32 -12.68
C ASN A 72 4.72 -3.52 -11.18
N PHE A 73 5.37 -2.53 -10.56
CA PHE A 73 5.74 -2.60 -9.16
C PHE A 73 4.52 -2.60 -8.23
N SER A 74 3.46 -1.89 -8.61
CA SER A 74 2.18 -1.81 -7.90
C SER A 74 1.49 -3.18 -7.81
N TYR A 75 1.45 -3.94 -8.90
CA TYR A 75 0.90 -5.31 -8.90
C TYR A 75 1.79 -6.28 -8.12
N LEU A 76 3.11 -6.11 -8.19
CA LEU A 76 4.04 -6.89 -7.37
C LEU A 76 3.78 -6.64 -5.87
N GLN A 77 3.60 -5.38 -5.48
CA GLN A 77 3.33 -5.01 -4.10
C GLN A 77 2.00 -5.61 -3.62
N LEU A 78 0.93 -5.54 -4.43
CA LEU A 78 -0.34 -6.22 -4.15
C LEU A 78 -0.14 -7.73 -3.95
N SER A 79 0.64 -8.39 -4.82
CA SER A 79 0.91 -9.82 -4.68
C SER A 79 1.60 -10.16 -3.35
N VAL A 80 2.59 -9.35 -2.92
CA VAL A 80 3.31 -9.56 -1.66
C VAL A 80 2.40 -9.35 -0.46
N ILE A 81 1.56 -8.31 -0.48
CA ILE A 81 0.59 -8.06 0.59
C ILE A 81 -0.41 -9.21 0.68
N CYS A 82 -0.98 -9.65 -0.44
CA CYS A 82 -1.91 -10.78 -0.48
C CYS A 82 -1.28 -12.07 0.07
N GLN A 83 -0.03 -12.38 -0.29
CA GLN A 83 0.70 -13.55 0.25
C GLN A 83 0.85 -13.45 1.77
N ARG A 84 1.26 -12.28 2.27
CA ARG A 84 1.45 -12.05 3.71
C ARG A 84 0.14 -12.06 4.49
N CYS A 85 -0.97 -11.77 3.81
CA CYS A 85 -2.34 -11.87 4.34
C CYS A 85 -2.93 -13.29 4.22
N GLY A 86 -2.22 -14.25 3.63
CA GLY A 86 -2.71 -15.62 3.40
C GLY A 86 -3.68 -15.76 2.22
N ARG A 87 -3.90 -14.70 1.45
CA ARG A 87 -4.79 -14.67 0.27
C ARG A 87 -4.02 -15.08 -0.98
N ILE A 88 -3.61 -16.35 -1.01
CA ILE A 88 -2.72 -16.90 -2.05
C ILE A 88 -3.33 -16.77 -3.46
N ALA A 89 -4.64 -16.99 -3.61
CA ALA A 89 -5.31 -16.86 -4.90
C ALA A 89 -5.24 -15.43 -5.47
N GLU A 90 -5.48 -14.41 -4.63
CA GLU A 90 -5.37 -13.00 -5.06
C GLU A 90 -3.92 -12.61 -5.34
N ALA A 91 -2.97 -13.20 -4.62
CA ALA A 91 -1.55 -12.96 -4.87
C ALA A 91 -1.10 -13.49 -6.23
N GLU A 92 -1.48 -14.71 -6.60
CA GLU A 92 -1.14 -15.31 -7.89
C GLU A 92 -1.73 -14.52 -9.05
N ASP A 93 -2.98 -14.04 -8.93
CA ASP A 93 -3.61 -13.17 -9.93
C ASP A 93 -2.83 -11.85 -10.10
N ALA A 94 -2.48 -11.19 -8.99
CA ALA A 94 -1.73 -9.95 -9.02
C ALA A 94 -0.32 -10.16 -9.60
N LEU A 95 0.36 -11.26 -9.25
CA LEU A 95 1.68 -11.60 -9.77
C LEU A 95 1.64 -11.92 -11.27
N ALA A 96 0.61 -12.63 -11.73
CA ALA A 96 0.40 -12.91 -13.14
C ALA A 96 0.16 -11.64 -13.95
N LYS A 97 -0.61 -10.68 -13.41
CA LYS A 97 -0.80 -9.35 -14.00
C LYS A 97 0.51 -8.59 -14.07
N ALA A 98 1.27 -8.55 -12.98
CA ALA A 98 2.60 -7.94 -12.96
C ALA A 98 3.48 -8.51 -14.10
N HIS A 99 3.64 -9.82 -14.15
CA HIS A 99 4.47 -10.46 -15.16
C HIS A 99 3.99 -10.22 -16.60
N SER A 100 2.68 -10.17 -16.82
CA SER A 100 2.10 -9.88 -18.14
C SER A 100 2.36 -8.44 -18.59
N MET A 101 2.36 -7.47 -17.66
CA MET A 101 2.62 -6.06 -17.93
C MET A 101 4.11 -5.82 -18.22
N GLY A 102 5.02 -6.45 -17.47
CA GLY A 102 6.47 -6.35 -17.69
C GLY A 102 6.97 -6.97 -19.01
N GLN A 103 6.18 -7.84 -19.65
CA GLN A 103 6.50 -8.44 -20.95
C GLN A 103 6.05 -7.62 -22.16
N LYS A 104 5.28 -6.54 -21.97
CA LYS A 104 5.01 -5.58 -23.06
C LYS A 104 6.25 -4.73 -23.31
N LYS A 105 7.16 -5.23 -24.15
CA LYS A 105 8.29 -4.49 -24.72
C LYS A 105 8.12 -4.37 -26.23
#